data_AF-A0A952I638-F1
#
_entry.id   AF-A0A952I638-F1
#
_cell.length_a   1.000
_cell.length_b   1.000
_cell.length_c   1.000
_cell.angle_alpha   90.00
_cell.angle_beta   90.00
_cell.angle_gamma   90.00
#
_symmetry.space_group_name_H-M   'P 1'
#
loop_
_entity.id
_entity.type
_entity.pdbx_description
1 polymer ?
#
loop_
_entity_poly.entity_id
_entity_poly.type
_entity_poly.pdbx_seq_one_letter_code
_entity_poly.pdbx_strand_id
1 'polypeptide(L)'
;MRICRTAFFNQSRNIAAIQLLVVSVGFFGLAGCSTTGQILHLDEVKPWERGTLAREDMQLITDVMDQSVDDHIYFSKEGSKGGSGIQGGGCGCN
;
A
#
# COMPACT_ATOMS: atom_id res chain seq x y z
N MET A 1 -53.47 -36.77 16.43
CA MET A 1 -53.15 -35.48 15.78
C MET A 1 -52.16 -34.57 16.55
N ARG A 2 -51.41 -35.04 17.56
CA ARG A 2 -50.46 -34.18 18.31
C ARG A 2 -49.00 -34.25 17.82
N ILE A 3 -48.63 -35.30 17.09
CA ILE A 3 -47.24 -35.58 16.66
C ILE A 3 -46.79 -34.67 15.49
N CYS A 4 -47.70 -34.21 14.62
CA CYS A 4 -47.34 -33.34 13.49
C CYS A 4 -47.09 -31.87 13.91
N ARG A 5 -47.68 -31.42 15.03
CA ARG A 5 -47.58 -30.03 15.52
C ARG A 5 -46.21 -29.72 16.16
N THR A 6 -45.58 -30.69 16.80
CA THR A 6 -44.24 -30.53 17.40
C THR A 6 -43.12 -30.56 16.36
N ALA A 7 -43.25 -31.34 15.29
CA ALA A 7 -42.29 -31.38 14.18
C ALA A 7 -42.26 -30.06 13.38
N PHE A 8 -43.43 -29.46 13.12
CA PHE A 8 -43.53 -28.17 12.40
C PHE A 8 -42.96 -27.00 13.22
N PHE A 9 -43.14 -27.02 14.54
CA PHE A 9 -42.56 -26.02 15.47
C PHE A 9 -41.05 -26.17 15.66
N ASN A 10 -40.52 -27.40 15.58
CA ASN A 10 -39.07 -27.65 15.60
C ASN A 10 -38.44 -27.25 14.24
N GLN A 11 -39.12 -27.55 13.13
CA GLN A 11 -38.71 -27.15 11.78
C GLN A 11 -38.64 -25.62 11.62
N SER A 12 -39.63 -24.87 12.13
CA SER A 12 -39.62 -23.40 12.06
C SER A 12 -38.54 -22.76 12.95
N ARG A 13 -38.24 -23.35 14.11
CA ARG A 13 -37.15 -22.91 15.00
C ARG A 13 -35.76 -23.17 14.41
N ASN A 14 -35.56 -24.30 13.75
CA ASN A 14 -34.30 -24.61 13.07
C ASN A 14 -34.08 -23.73 11.83
N ILE A 15 -35.15 -23.44 11.06
CA ILE A 15 -35.08 -22.49 9.95
C ILE A 15 -34.74 -21.08 10.46
N ALA A 16 -35.37 -20.62 11.56
CA ALA A 16 -35.04 -19.32 12.15
C ALA A 16 -33.58 -19.25 12.67
N ALA A 17 -33.06 -20.32 13.26
CA ALA A 17 -31.67 -20.39 13.72
C ALA A 17 -30.67 -20.38 12.55
N ILE A 18 -30.97 -21.09 11.46
CA ILE A 18 -30.15 -21.08 10.24
C ILE A 18 -30.17 -19.69 9.59
N GLN A 19 -31.33 -19.03 9.52
CA GLN A 19 -31.44 -17.67 9.00
C GLN A 19 -30.63 -16.66 9.84
N LEU A 20 -30.66 -16.77 11.18
CA LEU A 20 -29.86 -15.90 12.06
C LEU A 20 -28.35 -16.13 11.90
N LEU A 21 -27.92 -17.39 11.73
CA LEU A 21 -26.51 -17.71 11.47
C LEU A 21 -26.04 -17.15 10.11
N VAL A 22 -26.84 -17.32 9.05
CA VAL A 22 -26.51 -16.79 7.71
C VAL A 22 -26.44 -15.26 7.70
N VAL A 23 -27.35 -14.57 8.40
CA VAL A 23 -27.33 -13.11 8.53
C VAL A 23 -26.09 -12.62 9.30
N SER A 24 -25.69 -13.33 10.37
CA SER A 24 -24.49 -12.97 11.12
C SER A 24 -23.20 -13.10 10.30
N VAL A 25 -23.06 -14.15 9.50
CA VAL A 25 -21.89 -14.37 8.62
C VAL A 25 -21.87 -13.36 7.46
N GLY A 26 -23.03 -13.04 6.88
CA GLY A 26 -23.13 -12.02 5.83
C GLY A 26 -22.73 -10.61 6.29
N PHE A 27 -23.00 -10.28 7.56
CA PHE A 27 -22.64 -8.97 8.13
C PHE A 27 -21.12 -8.79 8.26
N PHE A 28 -20.38 -9.85 8.60
CA PHE A 28 -18.91 -9.82 8.62
C PHE A 28 -18.29 -9.66 7.23
N GLY A 29 -18.92 -10.21 6.18
CA GLY A 29 -18.42 -10.12 4.81
C GLY A 29 -18.50 -8.71 4.19
N LEU A 30 -19.46 -7.89 4.62
CA LEU A 30 -19.67 -6.53 4.08
C LEU A 30 -18.76 -5.47 4.72
N ALA A 31 -18.08 -5.78 5.84
CA ALA A 31 -17.16 -4.86 6.52
C ALA A 31 -15.72 -4.90 5.98
N GLY A 32 -15.47 -5.62 4.89
CA GLY A 32 -14.11 -5.97 4.43
C GLY A 32 -13.31 -4.89 3.70
N CYS A 33 -13.91 -3.75 3.29
CA CYS A 33 -13.21 -2.79 2.44
C CYS A 33 -12.33 -1.78 3.20
N SER A 34 -12.52 -1.58 4.50
CA SER A 34 -11.77 -0.58 5.28
C SER A 34 -10.68 -1.19 6.18
N THR A 35 -10.72 -2.51 6.39
CA THR A 35 -9.80 -3.23 7.28
C THR A 35 -8.57 -3.79 6.56
N THR A 36 -8.57 -3.82 5.23
CA THR A 36 -7.40 -4.23 4.43
C THR A 36 -6.19 -3.33 4.67
N GLY A 37 -6.39 -2.03 4.94
CA GLY A 37 -5.30 -1.09 5.27
C GLY A 37 -4.71 -1.24 6.69
N GLN A 38 -5.39 -1.94 7.61
CA GLN A 38 -4.87 -2.23 8.95
C GLN A 38 -4.22 -3.62 9.04
N ILE A 39 -4.68 -4.58 8.23
CA ILE A 39 -4.13 -5.95 8.17
C ILE A 39 -2.89 -6.00 7.27
N LEU A 40 -2.88 -5.23 6.18
CA LEU A 40 -1.69 -4.96 5.39
C LEU A 40 -1.10 -3.66 5.96
N HIS A 41 -0.04 -3.77 6.76
CA HIS A 41 0.63 -2.65 7.44
C HIS A 41 1.25 -1.67 6.42
N LEU A 42 0.39 -0.89 5.77
CA LEU A 42 0.75 0.19 4.84
C LEU A 42 0.83 1.47 5.67
N ASP A 43 1.98 1.68 6.30
CA ASP A 43 2.26 2.92 6.99
C ASP A 43 2.36 4.05 5.95
N GLU A 44 1.30 4.85 5.85
CA GLU A 44 1.29 6.04 5.02
C GLU A 44 2.15 7.13 5.68
N VAL A 45 3.43 7.19 5.27
CA VAL A 45 4.40 8.17 5.79
C VAL A 45 4.00 9.57 5.34
N LYS A 46 3.68 10.45 6.28
CA LYS A 46 3.28 11.82 5.95
C LYS A 46 4.48 12.60 5.42
N PRO A 47 4.29 13.58 4.51
CA PRO A 47 5.40 14.28 3.86
C PRO A 47 6.43 14.90 4.82
N TRP A 48 6.00 15.36 6.00
CA TRP A 48 6.84 15.96 7.04
C TRP A 48 7.53 14.94 7.96
N GLU A 49 7.05 13.69 8.01
CA GLU A 49 7.68 12.61 8.79
C GLU A 49 8.92 12.05 8.07
N ARG A 50 9.07 12.32 6.77
CA ARG A 50 10.24 11.94 5.98
C ARG A 50 11.54 12.55 6.52
N GLY A 51 11.50 13.79 7.02
CA GLY A 51 12.69 14.45 7.57
C GLY A 51 13.21 13.79 8.86
N THR A 52 12.31 13.20 9.65
CA THR A 52 12.67 12.52 10.92
C THR A 52 13.01 11.04 10.73
N LEU A 53 12.52 10.42 9.65
CA LEU A 53 12.78 9.01 9.32
C LEU A 53 14.00 8.81 8.40
N ALA A 54 14.42 9.86 7.70
CA ALA A 54 15.62 9.83 6.87
C ALA A 54 16.87 9.76 7.77
N ARG A 55 17.57 8.63 7.68
CA ARG A 55 18.87 8.46 8.31
C ARG A 55 19.97 9.06 7.44
N GLU A 56 21.13 9.33 8.03
CA GLU A 56 22.28 9.94 7.34
C GLU A 56 22.83 9.07 6.20
N ASP A 57 22.67 7.74 6.31
CA ASP A 57 23.04 6.76 5.28
C ASP A 57 22.04 6.64 4.11
N MET A 58 20.92 7.37 4.16
CA MET A 58 19.93 7.44 3.08
C MET A 58 20.11 8.68 2.20
N GLN A 59 21.20 9.43 2.37
CA GLN A 59 21.51 10.58 1.51
C GLN A 59 21.76 10.13 0.07
N LEU A 60 21.33 10.94 -0.90
CA LEU A 60 21.58 10.67 -2.33
C LEU A 60 23.08 10.63 -2.66
N ILE A 61 23.88 11.39 -1.89
CA ILE A 61 25.32 11.51 -2.05
C ILE A 61 25.93 11.16 -0.70
N THR A 62 26.63 10.04 -0.63
CA THR A 62 27.29 9.58 0.59
C THR A 62 28.76 9.98 0.65
N ASP A 63 29.43 10.10 -0.50
CA ASP A 63 30.80 10.58 -0.64
C ASP A 63 30.90 11.53 -1.86
N VAL A 64 31.49 12.70 -1.64
CA VAL A 64 31.69 13.72 -2.67
C VAL A 64 32.70 13.29 -3.75
N MET A 65 33.66 12.46 -3.39
CA MET A 65 34.67 11.94 -4.32
C MET A 65 34.05 10.94 -5.29
N ASP A 66 33.25 10.00 -4.78
CA ASP A 66 32.54 9.01 -5.60
C ASP A 66 31.57 9.71 -6.55
N GLN A 67 30.80 10.68 -6.05
CA GLN A 67 29.90 11.47 -6.89
C GLN A 67 30.65 12.22 -8.00
N SER A 68 31.81 12.81 -7.70
CA SER A 68 32.60 13.53 -8.70
C SER A 68 33.12 12.60 -9.81
N VAL A 69 33.46 11.36 -9.49
CA VAL A 69 33.90 10.37 -10.47
C VAL A 69 32.72 9.91 -11.32
N ASP A 70 31.58 9.64 -10.69
CA ASP A 70 30.35 9.24 -11.39
C ASP A 70 29.86 10.33 -12.34
N ASP A 71 29.89 11.60 -11.92
CA ASP A 71 29.56 12.75 -12.77
C ASP A 71 30.53 12.84 -13.96
N HIS A 72 31.83 12.65 -13.74
CA HIS A 72 32.81 12.68 -14.83
C HIS A 72 32.59 11.55 -15.85
N ILE A 73 32.25 10.36 -15.38
CA ILE A 73 31.88 9.22 -16.24
C ILE A 73 30.58 9.52 -17.00
N TYR A 74 29.58 10.07 -16.33
CA TYR A 74 28.28 10.42 -16.92
C TYR A 74 28.44 11.49 -18.01
N PHE A 75 29.18 12.58 -17.75
CA PHE A 75 29.48 13.59 -18.76
C PHE A 75 30.26 13.02 -19.95
N SER A 76 31.18 12.09 -19.70
CA SER A 76 31.94 11.44 -20.78
C SER A 76 31.08 10.56 -21.67
N LYS A 77 30.02 9.95 -21.12
CA LYS A 77 29.13 9.04 -21.85
C LYS A 77 27.92 9.74 -22.47
N GLU A 78 27.38 10.73 -21.77
CA GLU A 78 26.06 11.30 -22.02
C GLU A 78 26.03 12.85 -21.96
N GLY A 79 27.20 13.52 -21.98
CA GLY A 79 27.31 14.97 -21.85
C GLY A 79 26.52 15.80 -22.86
N SER A 80 26.16 15.22 -24.02
CA SER A 80 25.28 15.86 -25.01
C SER A 80 23.81 15.95 -24.58
N LYS A 81 23.41 15.27 -23.49
CA LYS A 81 22.02 15.18 -23.01
C LYS A 81 21.71 16.07 -21.80
N GLY A 82 22.67 16.87 -21.34
CA GLY A 82 22.60 17.57 -20.05
C GLY A 82 22.96 16.63 -18.90
N GLY A 83 23.74 17.14 -17.94
CA GLY A 83 24.32 16.35 -16.83
C GLY A 83 23.30 15.69 -15.89
N SER A 84 23.74 15.18 -14.74
CA SER A 84 22.91 14.45 -13.76
C SER A 84 21.75 15.27 -13.12
N GLY A 85 21.48 16.50 -13.57
CA GLY A 85 20.42 17.37 -13.08
C GLY A 85 19.20 17.42 -14.00
N ILE A 86 18.05 17.84 -13.46
CA ILE A 86 16.83 18.08 -14.24
C ILE A 86 17.03 19.38 -15.05
N GLN A 87 17.69 19.27 -16.20
CA GLN A 87 17.88 20.41 -17.11
C GLN A 87 16.86 20.32 -18.24
N GLY A 88 15.91 21.25 -18.24
CA GLY A 88 14.92 21.41 -19.31
C GLY A 88 15.60 21.66 -20.66
N GLY A 89 15.05 21.06 -21.71
CA GLY A 89 15.65 20.94 -23.03
C GLY A 89 16.33 22.22 -23.54
N GLY A 90 17.64 22.15 -23.71
CA GLY A 90 18.46 23.10 -24.43
C GLY A 90 19.38 22.36 -25.40
N CYS A 91 19.70 23.01 -26.52
CA CYS A 91 20.65 22.52 -27.53
C CYS A 91 21.97 22.14 -26.83
N GLY A 92 22.24 20.84 -26.68
CA GLY A 92 23.25 20.25 -25.80
C GLY A 92 24.71 20.54 -26.17
N CYS A 93 25.10 21.80 -26.15
CA CYS A 93 26.48 22.25 -26.17
C CYS A 93 26.83 22.73 -24.76
N ASN A 94 27.72 22.00 -24.08
CA ASN A 94 28.47 22.53 -22.93
C ASN A 94 29.29 23.75 -23.35
#